data_AF-A0A8C6Q9E2-F1
#
_entry.id   AF-A0A8C6Q9E2-F1
#
_cell.length_a   1.000
_cell.length_b   1.000
_cell.length_c   1.000
_cell.angle_alpha   90.00
_cell.angle_beta   90.00
_cell.angle_gamma   90.00
#
_symmetry.space_group_name_H-M   'P 1'
#
loop_
_entity.id
_entity.type
_entity.pdbx_description
1 polymer ?
#
loop_
_entity_poly.entity_id
_entity_poly.type
_entity_poly.pdbx_seq_one_letter_code
_entity_poly.pdbx_strand_id
1 'polypeptide(L)'
;MSVREVAVLLCWLCSCGSALWRYYTTNLAYRIFSTRSTIRLEYEGTSFDSWNIPEACNAKNIRAQNTELRCTSPGFHAIKPNVKGSEEERYLAVDNSHICFMWYYTV
;
A
#
# COMPACT_ATOMS: atom_id res chain seq x y z
N MET A 1 5.09 -31.62 -28.45
CA MET A 1 5.41 -30.31 -27.85
C MET A 1 6.89 -30.28 -27.55
N SER A 2 7.61 -29.36 -28.17
CA SER A 2 9.06 -29.20 -27.99
C SER A 2 9.36 -28.51 -26.66
N VAL A 3 10.48 -28.85 -26.01
CA VAL A 3 10.97 -28.18 -24.78
C VAL A 3 11.04 -26.66 -24.96
N ARG A 4 11.34 -26.19 -26.18
CA ARG A 4 11.35 -24.77 -26.53
C ARG A 4 9.96 -24.13 -26.50
N GLU A 5 8.93 -24.83 -26.97
CA GLU A 5 7.54 -24.33 -26.94
C GLU A 5 7.03 -24.23 -25.50
N VAL A 6 7.34 -25.25 -24.68
CA VAL A 6 6.99 -25.26 -23.26
C VAL A 6 7.71 -24.14 -22.51
N ALA A 7 8.99 -23.90 -22.81
CA ALA A 7 9.76 -22.81 -22.20
C ALA A 7 9.22 -21.43 -22.58
N VAL A 8 8.82 -21.21 -23.84
CA VAL A 8 8.21 -19.95 -24.28
C VAL A 8 6.86 -19.72 -23.59
N LEU A 9 6.02 -20.75 -23.48
CA LEU A 9 4.74 -20.68 -22.76
C LEU A 9 4.93 -20.40 -21.27
N LEU A 10 5.90 -21.07 -20.62
CA LEU A 10 6.24 -20.82 -19.21
C LEU A 10 6.80 -19.41 -19.00
N CYS A 11 7.60 -18.89 -19.94
CA CYS A 11 8.14 -17.54 -19.88
C CYS A 11 7.06 -16.47 -20.09
N TRP A 12 6.08 -16.73 -20.96
CA TRP A 12 4.87 -15.92 -21.13
C TRP A 12 3.96 -15.92 -19.89
N LEU A 13 3.81 -17.08 -19.24
CA LEU A 13 3.04 -17.18 -17.99
C LEU A 13 3.76 -16.49 -16.82
N CYS A 14 5.09 -16.50 -16.80
CA CYS A 14 5.90 -15.87 -15.75
C CYS A 14 5.99 -14.34 -15.88
N SER A 15 5.79 -13.79 -17.09
CA SER A 15 5.78 -12.34 -17.34
C SER A 15 4.44 -11.67 -17.04
N CYS A 16 3.40 -12.45 -16.72
CA CYS A 16 2.12 -11.97 -16.19
C CYS A 16 2.14 -11.84 -14.65
N GLY A 17 3.31 -11.52 -14.07
CA GLY A 17 3.39 -11.01 -12.71
C GLY A 17 2.77 -9.62 -12.69
N SER A 18 1.44 -9.55 -12.60
CA SER A 18 0.71 -8.35 -12.18
C SER A 18 1.47 -7.73 -11.01
N ALA A 19 1.93 -6.49 -11.14
CA ALA A 19 2.84 -5.92 -10.16
C ALA A 19 2.03 -5.64 -8.89
N LEU A 20 2.13 -6.54 -7.93
CA LEU A 20 1.28 -6.49 -6.76
C LEU A 20 1.82 -5.45 -5.79
N TRP A 21 0.96 -4.51 -5.45
CA TRP A 21 1.21 -3.60 -4.34
C TRP A 21 0.32 -3.94 -3.15
N ARG A 22 0.89 -3.76 -1.95
CA ARG A 22 0.25 -4.08 -0.69
C ARG A 22 0.42 -2.96 0.31
N TYR A 23 -0.49 -2.95 1.28
CA TYR A 23 -0.41 -2.05 2.42
C TYR A 23 -0.65 -2.84 3.71
N TYR A 24 0.03 -2.47 4.79
CA TYR A 24 -0.12 -3.12 6.09
C TYR A 24 0.30 -2.21 7.23
N THR A 25 -0.13 -2.54 8.44
CA THR A 25 0.35 -1.91 9.68
C THR A 25 1.09 -2.96 10.50
N THR A 26 2.15 -2.56 11.20
CA THR A 26 2.85 -3.43 12.15
C THR A 26 2.18 -3.47 13.52
N ASN A 27 1.17 -2.63 13.76
CA ASN A 27 0.47 -2.61 15.04
C ASN A 27 -0.52 -3.79 15.13
N LEU A 28 -0.19 -4.78 15.96
CA LEU A 28 -0.92 -6.04 16.13
C LEU A 28 -2.27 -5.87 16.85
N ALA A 29 -2.49 -4.75 17.54
CA ALA A 29 -3.68 -4.57 18.38
C ALA A 29 -4.96 -4.31 17.56
N TYR A 30 -4.85 -3.72 16.36
CA TYR A 30 -6.02 -3.37 15.54
C TYR A 30 -5.68 -3.46 14.05
N ARG A 31 -6.46 -4.23 13.26
CA ARG A 31 -6.43 -4.24 11.79
C ARG A 31 -7.01 -2.95 11.17
N ILE A 32 -7.35 -1.97 11.99
CA ILE A 32 -8.01 -0.72 11.62
C ILE A 32 -6.93 0.35 11.48
N PHE A 33 -6.85 1.00 10.31
CA PHE A 33 -6.02 2.17 10.16
C PHE A 33 -6.68 3.35 10.84
N SER A 34 -5.88 4.17 11.51
CA SER A 34 -6.35 5.39 12.14
C SER A 34 -5.46 6.56 11.78
N THR A 35 -5.88 7.77 12.12
CA THR A 35 -5.06 8.99 11.98
C THR A 35 -3.73 8.95 12.74
N ARG A 36 -3.50 7.95 13.59
CA ARG A 36 -2.23 7.70 14.30
C ARG A 36 -1.46 6.47 13.81
N SER A 37 -2.05 5.68 12.91
CA SER A 37 -1.41 4.46 12.43
C SER A 37 -0.30 4.79 11.43
N THR A 38 0.84 4.11 11.55
CA THR A 38 1.85 4.08 10.49
C THR A 38 1.48 2.97 9.53
N ILE A 39 1.13 3.32 8.29
CA ILE A 39 0.75 2.39 7.24
C ILE A 39 1.98 2.20 6.35
N ARG A 40 2.40 0.97 6.11
CA ARG A 40 3.48 0.66 5.17
C ARG A 40 2.87 0.40 3.81
N LEU A 41 3.41 1.06 2.79
CA LEU A 41 3.14 0.78 1.38
C LEU A 41 4.34 0.05 0.80
N GLU A 42 4.04 -0.99 0.03
CA GLU A 42 5.04 -1.84 -0.61
C GLU A 42 4.58 -2.16 -2.03
N TYR A 43 5.46 -1.91 -2.98
CA TYR A 43 5.27 -2.24 -4.39
C TYR A 43 6.28 -3.29 -4.81
N GLU A 44 5.81 -4.42 -5.36
CA GLU A 44 6.68 -5.43 -5.97
C GLU A 44 6.72 -5.24 -7.49
N GLY A 45 7.88 -4.84 -8.02
CA GLY A 45 8.11 -4.73 -9.46
C GLY A 45 9.18 -3.70 -9.81
N THR A 46 9.50 -3.56 -11.09
CA THR A 46 10.54 -2.62 -11.58
C THR A 46 9.97 -1.38 -12.26
N SER A 47 8.66 -1.35 -12.50
CA SER A 47 7.95 -0.28 -13.23
C SER A 47 7.46 0.88 -12.35
N PHE A 48 7.80 0.87 -11.06
CA PHE A 48 7.42 1.91 -10.09
C PHE A 48 8.04 3.27 -10.41
N ASP A 49 7.24 4.32 -10.35
CA ASP A 49 7.71 5.71 -10.43
C ASP A 49 7.47 6.45 -9.10
N SER A 50 6.21 6.49 -8.64
CA SER A 50 5.83 7.26 -7.47
C SER A 50 4.50 6.77 -6.87
N TRP A 51 4.18 7.19 -5.65
CA TRP A 51 2.85 6.99 -5.08
C TRP A 51 1.93 8.18 -5.39
N ASN A 52 0.69 7.88 -5.78
CA ASN A 52 -0.38 8.86 -5.82
C ASN A 52 -1.20 8.75 -4.52
N ILE A 53 -1.16 9.82 -3.73
CA ILE A 53 -1.66 9.87 -2.36
C ILE A 53 -2.49 11.17 -2.23
N PRO A 54 -3.66 11.12 -1.57
CA PRO A 54 -4.48 12.31 -1.36
C PRO A 54 -3.83 13.27 -0.37
N GLU A 55 -4.20 14.55 -0.41
CA GLU A 55 -3.66 15.59 0.49
C GLU A 55 -3.82 15.28 1.98
N ALA A 56 -4.84 14.49 2.32
CA ALA A 56 -5.11 13.98 3.66
C ALA A 56 -4.01 13.04 4.21
N CYS A 57 -3.12 12.53 3.36
CA CYS A 57 -2.08 11.59 3.75
C CYS A 57 -0.70 12.05 3.25
N ASN A 58 0.34 11.67 4.00
CA ASN A 58 1.72 12.00 3.71
C ASN A 58 2.56 10.72 3.71
N ALA A 59 3.29 10.50 2.62
CA ALA A 59 4.32 9.46 2.57
C ALA A 59 5.69 10.05 2.87
N LYS A 60 6.47 9.32 3.68
CA LYS A 60 7.84 9.68 4.05
C LYS A 60 8.75 9.87 2.83
N ASN A 61 8.58 9.02 1.83
CA ASN A 61 9.20 9.16 0.52
C ASN A 61 8.24 8.65 -0.55
N ILE A 62 7.71 9.56 -1.37
CA ILE A 62 6.74 9.27 -2.43
C ILE A 62 7.37 8.44 -3.57
N ARG A 63 8.69 8.53 -3.78
CA ARG A 63 9.41 7.82 -4.86
C ARG A 63 10.05 6.51 -4.42
N ALA A 64 9.84 6.09 -3.17
CA ALA A 64 10.31 4.80 -2.70
C ALA A 64 9.21 3.73 -2.86
N GLN A 65 9.56 2.60 -3.47
CA GLN A 65 8.69 1.43 -3.58
C GLN A 65 8.19 0.93 -2.22
N ASN A 66 9.03 1.06 -1.20
CA ASN A 66 8.72 0.76 0.19
C ASN A 66 8.75 2.06 0.98
N THR A 67 7.59 2.47 1.51
CA THR A 67 7.49 3.75 2.22
C THR A 67 6.46 3.69 3.34
N GLU A 68 6.55 4.66 4.25
CA GLU A 68 5.60 4.84 5.33
C GLU A 68 4.62 5.96 4.98
N LEU A 69 3.34 5.70 5.20
CA LEU A 69 2.23 6.59 4.97
C LEU A 69 1.55 6.91 6.31
N ARG A 70 1.20 8.17 6.51
CA ARG A 70 0.38 8.64 7.64
C ARG A 70 -0.74 9.52 7.12
N CYS A 71 -1.96 9.27 7.57
CA CYS A 71 -3.13 10.08 7.22
C CYS A 71 -3.53 10.94 8.41
N THR A 72 -3.78 12.23 8.19
CA THR A 72 -4.11 13.19 9.25
C THR A 72 -5.62 13.34 9.43
N SER A 73 -6.42 13.06 8.40
CA SER A 73 -7.88 13.10 8.46
C SER A 73 -8.51 11.70 8.31
N PRO A 74 -9.59 11.42 9.05
CA PRO A 74 -10.36 10.19 8.87
C PRO A 74 -11.10 10.20 7.52
N GLY A 75 -11.48 9.02 7.04
CA GLY A 75 -12.24 8.84 5.80
C GLY A 75 -11.70 7.73 4.90
N PHE A 76 -12.23 7.67 3.67
CA PHE A 76 -11.77 6.77 2.63
C PHE A 76 -10.78 7.48 1.71
N HIS A 77 -9.55 6.97 1.65
CA HIS A 77 -8.45 7.57 0.92
C HIS A 77 -8.05 6.67 -0.25
N ALA A 78 -8.20 7.17 -1.48
CA ALA A 78 -7.78 6.46 -2.69
C ALA A 78 -6.26 6.52 -2.84
N ILE A 79 -5.60 5.37 -2.93
CA ILE A 79 -4.15 5.27 -3.08
C ILE A 79 -3.82 4.34 -4.22
N LYS A 80 -2.83 4.72 -5.02
CA LYS A 80 -2.31 3.89 -6.10
C LYS A 80 -0.83 4.16 -6.37
N PRO A 81 -0.07 3.16 -6.80
CA PRO A 81 1.24 3.39 -7.38
C PRO A 81 1.07 3.97 -8.81
N ASN A 82 1.87 4.98 -9.13
CA ASN A 82 2.10 5.42 -10.50
C ASN A 82 3.17 4.51 -11.11
N VAL A 83 2.78 3.80 -12.16
CA VAL A 83 3.65 2.86 -12.88
C VAL A 83 3.52 3.09 -14.38
N LYS A 84 4.45 2.56 -15.18
CA LYS A 84 4.36 2.60 -16.66
C LYS A 84 3.29 1.66 -17.26
N GLY A 85 2.36 1.17 -16.44
CA GLY A 85 1.27 0.25 -16.79
C GLY A 85 -0.02 0.60 -16.06
N SER A 86 -0.98 -0.33 -16.00
CA SER A 86 -2.20 -0.17 -15.22
C SER A 86 -2.08 -0.96 -13.92
N GLU A 87 -2.22 -0.28 -12.79
CA GLU A 87 -2.32 -0.91 -11.47
C GLU A 87 -3.64 -0.51 -10.79
N GLU A 88 -4.15 -1.41 -9.95
CA GLU A 88 -5.42 -1.18 -9.27
C GLU A 88 -5.31 -0.11 -8.20
N GLU A 89 -6.28 0.81 -8.19
CA GLU A 89 -6.47 1.78 -7.12
C GLU A 89 -7.16 1.09 -5.94
N ARG A 90 -6.68 1.35 -4.71
CA ARG A 90 -7.28 0.78 -3.50
C ARG A 90 -7.68 1.90 -2.55
N TYR A 91 -8.78 1.68 -1.84
CA TYR A 91 -9.32 2.63 -0.87
C TYR A 91 -8.94 2.21 0.55
N LEU A 92 -8.21 3.07 1.25
CA LEU A 92 -7.90 2.88 2.66
C LEU A 92 -8.96 3.56 3.52
N ALA A 93 -9.67 2.77 4.32
CA ALA A 93 -10.51 3.29 5.40
C ALA A 93 -9.62 3.68 6.59
N VAL A 94 -9.63 4.96 6.94
CA VAL A 94 -8.87 5.53 8.07
C VAL A 94 -9.84 6.08 9.09
N ASP A 95 -9.83 5.52 10.30
CA ASP A 95 -10.65 5.98 11.41
C ASP A 95 -10.00 7.12 12.20
N ASN A 96 -10.83 7.86 12.93
CA ASN A 96 -10.33 8.83 13.88
C ASN A 96 -9.75 8.11 15.11
N SER A 97 -8.52 8.44 15.49
CA SER A 97 -7.94 7.92 16.72
C SER A 97 -8.43 8.71 17.92
N HIS A 98 -9.40 8.15 18.66
CA HIS A 98 -9.90 8.70 19.93
C HIS A 98 -8.93 8.46 21.10
N ILE A 99 -7.81 7.78 20.83
CA ILE A 99 -6.81 7.34 21.82
C ILE A 99 -5.99 8.52 22.38
N CYS A 100 -6.18 9.75 21.88
CA CYS A 100 -5.63 10.97 22.49
C CYS A 100 -5.98 11.10 23.99
N PHE A 101 -7.11 10.55 24.42
CA PHE A 101 -7.65 10.79 25.76
C PHE A 101 -7.42 9.63 26.74
N MET A 102 -6.82 8.51 26.34
CA MET A 102 -6.73 7.32 27.22
C MET A 102 -5.71 7.42 28.37
N TRP A 103 -5.15 8.60 28.66
CA TRP A 103 -4.25 8.80 29.79
C TRP A 103 -4.93 8.61 31.15
N TYR A 104 -6.26 8.67 31.22
CA TYR A 104 -7.05 8.49 32.45
C TYR A 104 -7.58 7.06 32.68
N TYR A 105 -7.38 6.13 31.74
CA TYR A 105 -7.92 4.77 31.86
C TYR A 105 -6.96 3.89 32.67
N THR A 106 -7.02 4.00 34.00
CA THR A 106 -6.40 3.04 34.92
C THR A 106 -7.36 1.86 35.13
N VAL A 107 -6.89 0.63 34.87
CA VAL A 107 -7.58 -0.63 35.19
C VAL A 107 -7.44 -0.94 36.68
#